data_AF-A0A956XI53-F1
#
_entry.id   AF-A0A956XI53-F1
#
_cell.length_a   1.000
_cell.length_b   1.000
_cell.length_c   1.000
_cell.angle_alpha   90.00
_cell.angle_beta   90.00
_cell.angle_gamma   90.00
#
_symmetry.space_group_name_H-M   'P 1'
#
loop_
_entity.id
_entity.type
_entity.pdbx_description
1 polymer ?
#
loop_
_entity_poly.entity_id
_entity_poly.type
_entity_poly.pdbx_seq_one_letter_code
_entity_poly.pdbx_strand_id
1 'polypeptide(L)'
;MRESEQTTPALLPGEQEPLGWNATANRRAAVRGLAAALFALAGGGAAMAEAKKTSRKKARRAARKKRRSTCRRGRVLANLAVPGDGTEIFTPVLKSGQRYTLRASGFWSTNGAYLNDAVAAFLAADPNQVAFVDLGVRLGLSLDGRSPDIWGPYSQEHEYTTSVIGQERRVPMRMQDSDYADNGRLLNVAVICG
;
A
#
# COMPACT_ATOMS: atom_id res chain seq x y z
N MET A 1 49.73 30.53 -16.67
CA MET A 1 50.64 29.49 -17.22
C MET A 1 50.64 28.31 -16.27
N ARG A 2 50.63 27.11 -16.84
CA ARG A 2 50.41 25.77 -16.25
C ARG A 2 48.95 25.32 -16.24
N GLU A 3 48.59 24.90 -17.46
CA GLU A 3 47.67 23.81 -17.80
C GLU A 3 48.05 22.49 -17.10
N SER A 4 47.20 21.47 -17.31
CA SER A 4 47.34 20.02 -17.05
C SER A 4 46.53 19.54 -15.84
N GLU A 5 45.68 18.51 -15.88
CA GLU A 5 45.33 17.54 -16.93
C GLU A 5 44.01 16.85 -16.55
N GLN A 6 43.21 16.51 -17.56
CA GLN A 6 42.04 15.64 -17.47
C GLN A 6 42.47 14.18 -17.28
N THR A 7 41.71 13.38 -16.53
CA THR A 7 41.65 11.92 -16.78
C THR A 7 40.27 11.38 -16.40
N THR A 8 39.50 11.07 -17.43
CA THR A 8 38.27 10.27 -17.40
C THR A 8 38.64 8.80 -17.57
N PRO A 9 38.23 7.88 -16.69
CA PRO A 9 38.27 6.46 -17.01
C PRO A 9 37.02 6.00 -17.76
N ALA A 10 37.27 5.10 -18.71
CA ALA A 10 36.40 4.61 -19.77
C ALA A 10 35.24 3.71 -19.31
N LEU A 11 34.20 3.70 -20.14
CA LEU A 11 33.20 2.63 -20.25
C LEU A 11 33.88 1.27 -20.56
N LEU A 12 33.40 0.21 -19.91
CA LEU A 12 33.55 -1.17 -20.39
C LEU A 12 32.20 -1.66 -20.96
N PRO A 13 32.15 -2.08 -22.23
CA PRO A 13 31.04 -2.87 -22.76
C PRO A 13 31.38 -4.36 -22.76
N GLY A 14 30.38 -5.18 -22.48
CA GLY A 14 30.30 -6.57 -22.92
C GLY A 14 30.58 -7.62 -21.86
N GLU A 15 29.54 -8.39 -21.54
CA GLU A 15 29.55 -9.85 -21.74
C GLU A 15 28.10 -10.32 -21.97
N GLN A 16 27.91 -11.04 -23.08
CA GLN A 16 26.68 -11.67 -23.52
C GLN A 16 26.75 -13.18 -23.28
N GLU A 17 25.56 -13.77 -23.12
CA GLU A 17 25.17 -15.19 -23.35
C GLU A 17 25.44 -16.23 -22.24
N PRO A 18 24.70 -17.37 -22.17
CA PRO A 18 23.54 -17.80 -22.97
C PRO A 18 22.29 -18.27 -22.18
N LEU A 19 21.17 -18.31 -22.92
CA LEU A 19 20.12 -19.33 -22.98
C LEU A 19 19.71 -20.11 -21.72
N GLY A 20 18.44 -19.94 -21.37
CA GLY A 20 17.52 -21.09 -21.41
C GLY A 20 17.03 -21.64 -20.08
N TRP A 21 16.14 -20.93 -19.39
CA TRP A 21 15.28 -21.53 -18.37
C TRP A 21 13.80 -21.35 -18.72
N ASN A 22 13.31 -22.36 -19.45
CA ASN A 22 12.00 -22.98 -19.37
C ASN A 22 10.81 -22.10 -18.94
N ALA A 23 10.09 -21.65 -19.97
CA ALA A 23 8.67 -21.37 -19.88
C ALA A 23 7.91 -22.60 -19.37
N THR A 24 7.60 -22.64 -18.07
CA THR A 24 6.57 -23.55 -17.55
C THR A 24 5.24 -22.83 -17.59
N ALA A 25 4.69 -22.71 -18.81
CA ALA A 25 3.31 -22.33 -19.03
C ALA A 25 2.41 -23.36 -18.34
N ASN A 26 1.78 -22.97 -17.24
CA ASN A 26 0.80 -23.80 -16.55
C ASN A 26 -0.52 -23.78 -17.35
N ARG A 27 -0.50 -24.47 -18.49
CA ARG A 27 -1.68 -24.83 -19.29
C ARG A 27 -2.40 -25.96 -18.58
N ARG A 28 -3.36 -25.65 -17.69
CA ARG A 28 -4.37 -26.61 -17.21
C ARG A 28 -5.54 -25.86 -16.57
N ALA A 29 -6.50 -25.44 -17.40
CA ALA A 29 -7.91 -25.44 -17.01
C ALA A 29 -8.78 -25.28 -18.27
N ALA A 30 -8.97 -26.43 -18.93
CA ALA A 30 -10.22 -26.86 -19.54
C ALA A 30 -11.06 -25.81 -20.28
N VAL A 31 -10.88 -25.80 -21.60
CA VAL A 31 -11.96 -25.62 -22.57
C VAL A 31 -13.16 -26.45 -22.12
N ARG A 32 -14.23 -25.78 -21.68
CA ARG A 32 -15.55 -26.39 -21.48
C ARG A 32 -16.61 -25.49 -22.11
N GLY A 33 -17.00 -25.88 -23.32
CA GLY A 33 -18.39 -25.82 -23.74
C GLY A 33 -18.85 -24.54 -24.42
N LEU A 34 -18.38 -24.32 -25.65
CA LEU A 34 -19.18 -23.64 -26.67
C LEU A 34 -20.04 -24.72 -27.34
N ALA A 35 -21.21 -24.98 -26.76
CA ALA A 35 -22.24 -25.83 -27.37
C ALA A 35 -23.60 -25.38 -26.86
N ALA A 36 -24.20 -24.42 -27.57
CA ALA A 36 -25.64 -24.18 -27.57
C ALA A 36 -25.98 -23.24 -28.73
N ALA A 37 -25.78 -23.71 -29.95
CA ALA A 37 -26.53 -23.23 -31.09
C ALA A 37 -27.15 -24.45 -31.76
N LEU A 38 -28.42 -24.30 -32.15
CA LEU A 38 -29.27 -25.25 -32.89
C LEU A 38 -29.96 -26.30 -32.00
N PHE A 39 -31.13 -25.94 -31.48
CA PHE A 39 -32.41 -26.66 -31.66
C PHE A 39 -33.48 -25.98 -30.80
N ALA A 40 -34.40 -25.24 -31.44
CA ALA A 40 -35.80 -25.05 -31.01
C ALA A 40 -36.49 -24.03 -31.94
N LEU A 41 -36.68 -24.43 -33.19
CA LEU A 41 -37.87 -24.02 -33.94
C LEU A 41 -39.04 -24.82 -33.33
N ALA A 42 -40.15 -24.12 -33.07
CA ALA A 42 -41.43 -24.61 -32.56
C ALA A 42 -41.54 -24.85 -31.03
N GLY A 43 -42.36 -23.99 -30.40
CA GLY A 43 -43.11 -24.32 -29.17
C GLY A 43 -42.40 -24.09 -27.83
N GLY A 44 -43.01 -23.28 -26.96
CA GLY A 44 -42.79 -23.38 -25.52
C GLY A 44 -42.06 -22.19 -24.87
N GLY A 45 -42.81 -21.12 -24.57
CA GLY A 45 -42.38 -20.00 -23.72
C GLY A 45 -42.03 -20.36 -22.26
N ALA A 46 -42.00 -21.65 -21.89
CA ALA A 46 -41.74 -22.13 -20.53
C ALA A 46 -40.26 -22.45 -20.26
N ALA A 47 -39.49 -22.95 -21.25
CA ALA A 47 -38.10 -23.38 -21.03
C ALA A 47 -37.11 -22.21 -20.81
N MET A 48 -37.39 -21.04 -21.40
CA MET A 48 -36.59 -19.82 -21.24
C MET A 48 -36.74 -19.19 -19.83
N ALA A 49 -37.85 -19.43 -19.13
CA ALA A 49 -38.10 -18.90 -17.79
C ALA A 49 -37.28 -19.64 -16.71
N GLU A 50 -37.05 -20.95 -16.88
CA GLU A 50 -36.31 -21.80 -15.97
C GLU A 50 -34.79 -21.51 -15.99
N ALA A 51 -34.22 -21.29 -17.19
CA ALA A 51 -32.81 -20.90 -17.37
C ALA A 51 -32.49 -19.52 -16.76
N LYS A 52 -33.42 -18.56 -16.83
CA LYS A 52 -33.28 -17.24 -16.19
C LYS A 52 -33.36 -17.31 -14.66
N LYS A 53 -34.15 -18.24 -14.08
CA LYS A 53 -34.23 -18.42 -12.62
C LYS A 53 -32.92 -18.94 -12.02
N THR A 54 -32.26 -19.89 -12.68
CA THR A 54 -31.01 -20.49 -12.17
C THR A 54 -29.81 -19.54 -12.27
N SER A 55 -29.69 -18.74 -13.35
CA SER A 55 -28.63 -17.73 -13.47
C SER A 55 -28.79 -16.60 -12.43
N ARG A 56 -30.02 -16.12 -12.20
CA ARG A 56 -30.34 -15.13 -11.15
C ARG A 56 -29.99 -15.64 -9.75
N LYS A 57 -30.21 -16.93 -9.46
CA LYS A 57 -29.86 -17.55 -8.17
C LYS A 57 -28.33 -17.66 -7.97
N LYS A 58 -27.57 -17.98 -9.03
CA LYS A 58 -26.09 -17.99 -8.99
C LYS A 58 -25.51 -16.58 -8.81
N ALA A 59 -26.01 -15.59 -9.56
CA ALA A 59 -25.60 -14.18 -9.42
C ALA A 59 -25.87 -13.65 -8.00
N ARG A 60 -27.06 -13.94 -7.43
CA ARG A 60 -27.39 -13.57 -6.05
C ARG A 60 -26.46 -14.23 -5.01
N ARG A 61 -26.08 -15.50 -5.20
CA ARG A 61 -25.12 -16.18 -4.32
C ARG A 61 -23.70 -15.59 -4.43
N ALA A 62 -23.24 -15.25 -5.64
CA ALA A 62 -21.95 -14.60 -5.85
C ALA A 62 -21.91 -13.18 -5.23
N ALA A 63 -22.97 -12.39 -5.41
CA ALA A 63 -23.11 -11.07 -4.78
C ALA A 63 -23.14 -11.17 -3.25
N ARG A 64 -23.83 -12.18 -2.70
CA ARG A 64 -23.90 -12.41 -1.24
C ARG A 64 -22.56 -12.88 -0.66
N LYS A 65 -21.76 -13.64 -1.42
CA LYS A 65 -20.37 -13.98 -1.05
C LYS A 65 -19.45 -12.76 -1.09
N LYS A 66 -19.53 -11.92 -2.12
CA LYS A 66 -18.78 -10.64 -2.19
C LYS A 66 -19.10 -9.73 -1.00
N ARG A 67 -20.38 -9.55 -0.65
CA ARG A 67 -20.82 -8.72 0.49
C ARG A 67 -20.38 -9.22 1.87
N ARG A 68 -20.05 -10.51 2.01
CA ARG A 68 -19.50 -11.07 3.26
C ARG A 68 -17.98 -10.95 3.35
N SER A 69 -17.29 -10.66 2.25
CA SER A 69 -15.83 -10.58 2.21
C SER A 69 -15.28 -9.19 2.54
N THR A 70 -16.09 -8.14 2.42
CA THR A 70 -15.72 -6.75 2.75
C THR A 70 -15.80 -6.52 4.25
N CYS A 71 -14.80 -5.88 4.83
CA CYS A 71 -14.81 -5.60 6.26
C CYS A 71 -15.86 -4.54 6.62
N ARG A 72 -16.31 -4.52 7.88
CA ARG A 72 -17.33 -3.57 8.33
C ARG A 72 -16.70 -2.17 8.43
N ARG A 73 -17.27 -1.19 7.73
CA ARG A 73 -16.84 0.22 7.79
C ARG A 73 -16.76 0.71 9.24
N GLY A 74 -15.71 1.48 9.55
CA GLY A 74 -15.38 2.01 10.87
C GLY A 74 -14.73 0.99 11.81
N ARG A 75 -14.65 -0.29 11.46
CA ARG A 75 -13.94 -1.29 12.27
C ARG A 75 -12.43 -1.06 12.16
N VAL A 76 -11.76 -0.98 13.31
CA VAL A 76 -10.29 -1.06 13.39
C VAL A 76 -9.87 -2.50 13.08
N LEU A 77 -9.07 -2.65 12.04
CA LEU A 77 -8.49 -3.92 11.61
C LEU A 77 -7.21 -4.22 12.39
N ALA A 78 -6.38 -3.22 12.64
CA ALA A 78 -5.14 -3.32 13.41
C ALA A 78 -4.74 -1.95 13.96
N ASN A 79 -3.99 -1.98 15.06
CA ASN A 79 -3.18 -0.85 15.54
C ASN A 79 -1.72 -1.28 15.45
N LEU A 80 -0.90 -0.46 14.82
CA LEU A 80 0.49 -0.75 14.52
C LEU A 80 1.34 0.29 15.22
N ALA A 81 2.41 -0.14 15.87
CA ALA A 81 3.41 0.75 16.44
C ALA A 81 4.62 0.80 15.51
N VAL A 82 4.90 1.97 14.95
CA VAL A 82 6.02 2.20 14.04
C VAL A 82 7.19 2.73 14.87
N PRO A 83 8.31 2.00 14.96
CA PRO A 83 9.49 2.46 15.68
C PRO A 83 10.21 3.57 14.93
N GLY A 84 10.95 4.38 15.70
CA GLY A 84 11.76 5.48 15.16
C GLY A 84 13.12 5.05 14.60
N ASP A 85 13.45 3.76 14.64
CA ASP A 85 14.76 3.20 14.24
C ASP A 85 14.86 2.89 12.72
N GLY A 86 13.85 3.29 11.95
CA GLY A 86 13.78 3.02 10.50
C GLY A 86 13.27 1.62 10.13
N THR A 87 12.95 0.76 11.12
CA THR A 87 12.41 -0.58 10.86
C THR A 87 11.06 -0.50 10.15
N GLU A 88 10.88 -1.34 9.13
CA GLU A 88 9.61 -1.46 8.43
C GLU A 88 8.58 -2.25 9.22
N ILE A 89 7.41 -1.65 9.40
CA ILE A 89 6.21 -2.27 9.95
C ILE A 89 5.18 -2.44 8.84
N PHE A 90 4.48 -3.56 8.88
CA PHE A 90 3.56 -3.94 7.82
C PHE A 90 2.12 -3.92 8.32
N THR A 91 1.22 -3.43 7.48
CA THR A 91 -0.22 -3.66 7.69
C THR A 91 -0.54 -5.17 7.64
N PRO A 92 -1.71 -5.59 8.16
CA PRO A 92 -2.32 -6.83 7.70
C PRO A 92 -2.49 -6.84 6.17
N VAL A 93 -2.70 -8.02 5.57
CA VAL A 93 -3.02 -8.12 4.15
C VAL A 93 -4.34 -7.38 3.87
N LEU A 94 -4.27 -6.35 3.01
CA LEU A 94 -5.41 -5.51 2.68
C LEU A 94 -6.14 -6.07 1.45
N LYS A 95 -7.42 -6.39 1.60
CA LYS A 95 -8.19 -7.06 0.53
C LYS A 95 -8.31 -6.19 -0.72
N SER A 96 -8.18 -6.80 -1.90
CA SER A 96 -8.23 -6.07 -3.17
C SER A 96 -9.55 -5.31 -3.35
N GLY A 97 -9.44 -4.03 -3.69
CA GLY A 97 -10.58 -3.15 -3.94
C GLY A 97 -11.33 -2.68 -2.69
N GLN A 98 -10.94 -3.12 -1.50
CA GLN A 98 -11.47 -2.57 -0.24
C GLN A 98 -10.73 -1.28 0.10
N ARG A 99 -11.48 -0.22 0.42
CA ARG A 99 -10.91 1.02 0.95
C ARG A 99 -10.62 0.86 2.44
N TYR A 100 -9.48 1.39 2.87
CA TYR A 100 -9.10 1.53 4.26
C TYR A 100 -8.66 2.97 4.51
N THR A 101 -8.95 3.47 5.71
CA THR A 101 -8.38 4.70 6.24
C THR A 101 -7.25 4.33 7.18
N LEU A 102 -6.06 4.86 6.93
CA LEU A 102 -4.96 4.80 7.89
C LEU A 102 -5.01 6.09 8.70
N ARG A 103 -4.93 5.96 10.02
CA ARG A 103 -4.85 7.09 10.94
C ARG A 103 -3.55 7.01 11.72
N ALA A 104 -2.68 8.00 11.55
CA ALA A 104 -1.42 8.13 12.26
C ALA A 104 -1.58 9.10 13.44
N SER A 105 -1.04 8.75 14.60
CA SER A 105 -1.00 9.64 15.77
C SER A 105 0.16 9.33 16.72
N GLY A 106 0.52 10.34 17.51
CA GLY A 106 1.69 10.29 18.38
C GLY A 106 2.96 10.74 17.67
N PHE A 107 4.09 10.52 18.31
CA PHE A 107 5.38 11.08 17.89
C PHE A 107 6.55 10.19 18.32
N TRP A 108 7.55 10.14 17.46
CA TRP A 108 8.90 9.75 17.82
C TRP A 108 9.59 10.87 18.58
N SER A 109 10.54 10.53 19.44
CA SER A 109 11.51 11.50 19.96
C SER A 109 12.78 11.42 19.13
N THR A 110 13.30 12.56 18.69
CA THR A 110 14.54 12.68 17.91
C THR A 110 15.47 13.64 18.64
N ASN A 111 16.75 13.31 18.84
CA ASN A 111 17.77 14.15 19.50
C ASN A 111 17.43 14.80 20.87
N GLY A 112 16.41 14.29 21.56
CA GLY A 112 15.99 14.73 22.90
C GLY A 112 15.21 16.05 22.96
N ALA A 113 15.42 16.98 22.02
CA ALA A 113 14.70 18.26 21.97
C ALA A 113 13.56 18.27 20.94
N TYR A 114 13.67 17.43 19.90
CA TYR A 114 12.70 17.37 18.82
C TYR A 114 11.78 16.16 18.96
N LEU A 115 10.58 16.33 18.43
CA LEU A 115 9.62 15.25 18.20
C LEU A 115 9.38 15.16 16.70
N ASN A 116 9.02 13.97 16.21
CA ASN A 116 8.70 13.75 14.81
C ASN A 116 7.39 12.98 14.70
N ASP A 117 6.46 13.46 13.88
CA ASP A 117 5.17 12.83 13.64
C ASP A 117 5.05 12.30 12.20
N ALA A 118 3.86 11.99 11.72
CA ALA A 118 3.70 11.42 10.39
C ALA A 118 4.11 12.36 9.25
N VAL A 119 4.22 13.67 9.50
CA VAL A 119 4.46 14.70 8.49
C VAL A 119 5.75 15.46 8.73
N ALA A 120 6.13 15.79 9.96
CA ALA A 120 7.26 16.68 10.21
C ALA A 120 7.93 16.43 11.57
N ALA A 121 9.18 16.88 11.67
CA ALA A 121 9.81 17.13 12.97
C ALA A 121 9.45 18.51 13.49
N PHE A 122 9.42 18.68 14.82
CA PHE A 122 9.13 19.93 15.49
C PHE A 122 9.80 19.99 16.86
N LEU A 123 10.07 21.19 17.35
CA LEU A 123 10.65 21.38 18.67
C LEU A 123 9.59 21.06 19.74
N ALA A 124 9.92 20.21 20.72
CA ALA A 124 8.97 19.85 21.78
C ALA A 124 8.52 21.07 22.61
N ALA A 125 9.41 22.06 22.77
CA ALA A 125 9.13 23.30 23.49
C ALA A 125 8.31 24.31 22.68
N ASP A 126 8.31 24.21 21.34
CA ASP A 126 7.58 25.10 20.44
C ASP A 126 7.17 24.34 19.16
N PRO A 127 5.97 23.73 19.12
CA PRO A 127 5.53 22.92 17.98
C PRO A 127 5.24 23.74 16.71
N ASN A 128 5.45 25.07 16.72
CA ASN A 128 5.39 25.88 15.51
C ASN A 128 6.71 25.86 14.72
N GLN A 129 7.82 25.49 15.38
CA GLN A 129 9.11 25.36 14.74
C GLN A 129 9.23 23.99 14.08
N VAL A 130 8.75 23.91 12.85
CA VAL A 130 8.67 22.68 12.07
C VAL A 130 9.84 22.53 11.10
N ALA A 131 10.31 21.30 10.94
CA ALA A 131 11.25 20.89 9.91
C ALA A 131 10.64 19.73 9.10
N PHE A 132 10.56 19.91 7.79
CA PHE A 132 10.08 18.87 6.87
C PHE A 132 11.22 18.05 6.29
N VAL A 133 12.42 18.61 6.23
CA VAL A 133 13.59 17.99 5.60
C VAL A 133 14.79 18.17 6.52
N ASP A 134 15.57 17.12 6.69
CA ASP A 134 16.86 17.15 7.37
C ASP A 134 17.91 16.43 6.52
N LEU A 135 19.07 17.05 6.33
CA LEU A 135 20.16 16.56 5.46
C LEU A 135 19.70 16.03 4.08
N GLY A 136 18.64 16.64 3.51
CA GLY A 136 18.06 16.25 2.22
C GLY A 136 17.05 15.10 2.27
N VAL A 137 16.79 14.52 3.44
CA VAL A 137 15.77 13.48 3.67
C VAL A 137 14.45 14.12 4.11
N ARG A 138 13.35 13.74 3.46
CA ARG A 138 12.00 14.15 3.87
C ARG A 138 11.59 13.40 5.13
N LEU A 139 11.34 14.12 6.21
CA LEU A 139 11.03 13.57 7.53
C LEU A 139 9.58 13.07 7.64
N GLY A 140 9.36 12.06 8.48
CA GLY A 140 8.02 11.62 8.88
C GLY A 140 7.69 10.19 8.46
N LEU A 141 6.40 9.86 8.35
CA LEU A 141 5.97 8.49 8.11
C LEU A 141 5.85 8.18 6.62
N SER A 142 6.74 7.34 6.10
CA SER A 142 6.56 6.77 4.76
C SER A 142 5.54 5.64 4.77
N LEU A 143 4.79 5.53 3.67
CA LEU A 143 3.86 4.44 3.40
C LEU A 143 4.12 3.94 1.97
N ASP A 144 4.43 2.65 1.83
CA ASP A 144 4.72 2.03 0.52
C ASP A 144 5.86 2.75 -0.24
N GLY A 145 6.87 3.23 0.48
CA GLY A 145 8.00 3.99 -0.09
C GLY A 145 7.64 5.40 -0.58
N ARG A 146 6.40 5.86 -0.38
CA ARG A 146 5.97 7.21 -0.78
C ARG A 146 6.44 8.26 0.22
N SER A 147 6.52 9.51 -0.26
CA SER A 147 6.78 10.69 0.58
C SER A 147 5.77 10.81 1.73
N PRO A 148 6.19 11.23 2.94
CA PRO A 148 5.33 11.62 4.04
C PRO A 148 4.21 12.64 3.69
N ASP A 149 4.33 13.39 2.58
CA ASP A 149 3.31 14.38 2.17
C ASP A 149 1.93 13.77 1.86
N ILE A 150 1.84 12.45 1.69
CA ILE A 150 0.56 11.73 1.50
C ILE A 150 -0.40 11.83 2.70
N TRP A 151 0.11 12.22 3.87
CA TRP A 151 -0.64 12.38 5.10
C TRP A 151 -1.35 13.74 5.17
N GLY A 152 -1.03 14.66 4.26
CA GLY A 152 -1.58 16.01 4.22
C GLY A 152 -0.64 17.06 4.79
N PRO A 153 -1.14 18.30 5.00
CA PRO A 153 -0.35 19.36 5.62
C PRO A 153 -0.08 19.06 7.09
N TYR A 154 0.94 19.72 7.64
CA TYR A 154 1.21 19.70 9.07
C TYR A 154 0.01 20.19 9.87
N SER A 155 -0.25 19.55 11.02
CA SER A 155 -1.35 19.83 11.92
C SER A 155 -0.84 19.78 13.36
N GLN A 156 -1.20 20.78 14.17
CA GLN A 156 -0.81 20.84 15.59
C GLN A 156 -1.57 19.81 16.44
N GLU A 157 -2.61 19.20 15.90
CA GLU A 157 -3.29 18.07 16.52
C GLU A 157 -2.47 16.77 16.40
N HIS A 158 -1.42 16.74 15.55
CA HIS A 158 -0.53 15.60 15.33
C HIS A 158 -1.29 14.29 15.02
N GLU A 159 -2.46 14.41 14.38
CA GLU A 159 -3.29 13.30 13.92
C GLU A 159 -3.53 13.45 12.42
N TYR A 160 -3.18 12.42 11.67
CA TYR A 160 -3.22 12.45 10.21
C TYR A 160 -4.01 11.28 9.67
N THR A 161 -4.69 11.48 8.54
CA THR A 161 -5.41 10.40 7.88
C THR A 161 -5.10 10.34 6.40
N THR A 162 -4.96 9.12 5.88
CA THR A 162 -4.84 8.88 4.44
C THR A 162 -5.67 7.66 4.04
N SER A 163 -6.05 7.58 2.78
CA SER A 163 -6.84 6.46 2.24
C SER A 163 -5.98 5.55 1.40
N VAL A 164 -6.11 4.24 1.61
CA VAL A 164 -5.50 3.22 0.75
C VAL A 164 -6.56 2.27 0.19
N ILE A 165 -6.36 1.83 -1.04
CA ILE A 165 -7.13 0.74 -1.64
C ILE A 165 -6.29 -0.53 -1.53
N GLY A 166 -6.84 -1.56 -0.89
CA GLY A 166 -6.13 -2.84 -0.75
C GLY A 166 -5.83 -3.47 -2.10
N GLN A 167 -4.76 -4.28 -2.12
CA GLN A 167 -4.21 -4.93 -3.32
C GLN A 167 -3.87 -6.41 -3.07
N GLU A 168 -4.48 -7.06 -2.07
CA GLU A 168 -4.14 -8.40 -1.56
C GLU A 168 -2.66 -8.53 -1.12
N ARG A 169 -2.08 -7.43 -0.61
CA ARG A 169 -0.74 -7.42 -0.02
C ARG A 169 -0.70 -6.61 1.26
N ARG A 170 0.38 -6.77 2.01
CA ARG A 170 0.74 -5.88 3.12
C ARG A 170 1.33 -4.59 2.56
N VAL A 171 1.14 -3.48 3.26
CA VAL A 171 1.73 -2.20 2.93
C VAL A 171 2.81 -1.88 3.97
N PRO A 172 4.07 -1.65 3.58
CA PRO A 172 5.14 -1.28 4.49
C PRO A 172 5.00 0.18 4.92
N MET A 173 5.44 0.45 6.15
CA MET A 173 5.54 1.78 6.75
C MET A 173 6.83 1.87 7.54
N ARG A 174 7.49 3.03 7.52
CA ARG A 174 8.67 3.30 8.35
C ARG A 174 8.83 4.79 8.57
N MET A 175 9.50 5.15 9.65
CA MET A 175 10.01 6.51 9.82
C MET A 175 11.06 6.81 8.75
N GLN A 176 10.95 7.97 8.12
CA GLN A 176 12.01 8.56 7.32
C GLN A 176 12.76 9.59 8.16
N ASP A 177 14.05 9.35 8.30
CA ASP A 177 15.01 10.22 8.97
C ASP A 177 16.36 10.14 8.25
N SER A 178 17.20 11.15 8.44
CA SER A 178 18.57 11.16 7.98
C SER A 178 19.50 10.37 8.92
N ASP A 179 19.17 10.37 10.21
CA ASP A 179 19.85 9.63 11.27
C ASP A 179 18.81 8.97 12.18
N TYR A 180 19.06 7.72 12.55
CA TYR A 180 18.17 6.92 13.39
C TYR A 180 18.76 6.66 14.78
N ALA A 181 20.02 7.05 15.03
CA ALA A 181 20.79 6.62 16.19
C ALA A 181 20.24 7.14 17.54
N ASP A 182 19.56 8.28 17.53
CA ASP A 182 19.01 8.94 18.72
C ASP A 182 17.47 8.98 18.72
N ASN A 183 16.86 8.21 17.81
CA ASN A 183 15.42 8.11 17.71
C ASN A 183 14.84 7.16 18.76
N GLY A 184 13.69 7.53 19.29
CA GLY A 184 12.98 6.77 20.31
C GLY A 184 11.47 6.91 20.19
N ARG A 185 10.76 6.21 21.10
CA ARG A 185 9.29 6.13 21.13
C ARG A 185 8.72 5.52 19.84
N LEU A 186 7.40 5.50 19.74
CA LEU A 186 6.65 4.85 18.68
C LEU A 186 5.55 5.80 18.20
N LEU A 187 5.32 5.82 16.89
CA LEU A 187 4.14 6.43 16.30
C LEU A 187 3.08 5.34 16.05
N ASN A 188 1.83 5.62 16.36
CA ASN A 188 0.74 4.66 16.22
C ASN A 188 0.01 4.85 14.89
N VAL A 189 -0.28 3.75 14.20
CA VAL A 189 -1.11 3.74 12.99
C VAL A 189 -2.29 2.79 13.17
N ALA A 190 -3.50 3.33 13.16
CA ALA A 190 -4.73 2.55 13.11
C ALA A 190 -5.13 2.28 11.66
N VAL A 191 -5.33 1.00 11.32
CA VAL A 191 -5.87 0.57 10.03
C VAL A 191 -7.38 0.41 10.18
N ILE A 192 -8.17 1.27 9.55
CA ILE A 192 -9.63 1.33 9.73
C ILE A 192 -10.31 0.96 8.41
N CYS A 193 -11.35 0.14 8.49
CA CYS A 193 -12.16 -0.19 7.33
C CYS A 193 -12.96 1.02 6.83
N GLY A 194 -12.80 1.38 5.56
CA GLY A 194 -13.52 2.47 4.89
C GLY A 194 -14.89 2.09 4.35
#